data_AF-A0A352NA26-F1
#
_entry.id   AF-A0A352NA26-F1
#
_cell.length_a   1.000
_cell.length_b   1.000
_cell.length_c   1.000
_cell.angle_alpha   90.00
_cell.angle_beta   90.00
_cell.angle_gamma   90.00
#
_symmetry.space_group_name_H-M   'P 1'
#
loop_
_entity.id
_entity.type
_entity.pdbx_description
1 polymer ?
#
loop_
_entity_poly.entity_id
_entity_poly.type
_entity_poly.pdbx_seq_one_letter_code
_entity_poly.pdbx_strand_id
1 'polypeptide(L)'
;MKIEIKKWTNDEVLFSLDIENNSIKLTVEAAVKAGVSLSYANLYSANLVRANLDSANLYSANLDSANLNGAKYGDFTIKKLPIQISNIGYYVLIFETHMKIGCELHTHDEWKNFTNREIAEMDGKKALAFWKQYKSLLVGFCKTMEEKKIKKKESNNE
;
A
#
# COMPACT_ATOMS: atom_id res chain seq x y z
N MET A 1 27.60 1.29 -4.86
CA MET A 1 27.28 1.00 -3.44
C MET A 1 26.12 0.03 -3.45
N LYS A 2 26.37 -1.19 -2.99
CA LYS A 2 25.33 -2.21 -2.89
C LYS A 2 24.31 -1.83 -1.82
N ILE A 3 23.04 -1.84 -2.19
CA ILE A 3 21.91 -1.78 -1.27
C ILE A 3 21.10 -3.07 -1.45
N GLU A 4 20.70 -3.66 -0.34
CA GLU A 4 19.88 -4.87 -0.29
C GLU A 4 18.52 -4.52 0.29
N ILE A 5 17.46 -4.95 -0.37
CA ILE A 5 16.12 -4.99 0.19
C ILE A 5 15.97 -6.38 0.82
N LYS A 6 15.79 -6.40 2.14
CA LYS A 6 15.65 -7.64 2.91
C LYS A 6 14.24 -7.80 3.44
N LYS A 7 13.82 -9.02 3.73
CA LYS A 7 12.63 -9.25 4.54
C LYS A 7 12.90 -8.83 5.98
N TRP A 8 11.94 -8.16 6.61
CA TRP A 8 12.04 -7.84 8.05
C TRP A 8 11.80 -9.05 8.96
N THR A 9 11.39 -10.19 8.41
CA THR A 9 11.04 -11.40 9.17
C THR A 9 12.21 -12.39 9.35
N ASN A 10 13.16 -12.43 8.42
CA ASN A 10 14.25 -13.40 8.41
C ASN A 10 15.53 -12.91 7.71
N ASP A 11 15.65 -11.61 7.42
CA ASP A 11 16.78 -10.98 6.71
C ASP A 11 17.08 -11.53 5.30
N GLU A 12 16.19 -12.33 4.72
CA GLU A 12 16.32 -12.83 3.35
C GLU A 12 16.37 -11.68 2.36
N VAL A 13 17.39 -11.67 1.49
CA VAL A 13 17.53 -10.65 0.44
C VAL A 13 16.50 -10.91 -0.66
N LEU A 14 15.55 -10.00 -0.80
CA LEU A 14 14.56 -9.99 -1.89
C LEU A 14 15.17 -9.49 -3.19
N PHE A 15 15.99 -8.44 -3.08
CA PHE A 15 16.63 -7.79 -4.21
C PHE A 15 17.88 -7.06 -3.75
N SER A 16 18.87 -6.94 -4.63
CA SER A 16 20.02 -6.07 -4.39
C SER A 16 20.41 -5.34 -5.66
N LEU A 17 20.83 -4.09 -5.51
CA LEU A 17 21.34 -3.28 -6.59
C LEU A 17 22.71 -2.74 -6.18
N ASP A 18 23.70 -2.87 -7.06
CA ASP A 18 25.01 -2.24 -6.86
C ASP A 18 25.32 -1.35 -8.07
N ILE A 19 25.08 -0.06 -7.88
CA ILE A 19 25.37 0.99 -8.86
C ILE A 19 26.03 2.18 -8.15
N GLU A 20 26.66 3.05 -8.92
CA GLU A 20 27.14 4.34 -8.44
C GLU A 20 25.95 5.21 -7.96
N ASN A 21 26.13 5.97 -6.86
CA ASN A 21 25.11 6.84 -6.28
C ASN A 21 23.76 6.13 -5.98
N ASN A 22 23.81 4.84 -5.62
CA ASN A 22 22.61 4.08 -5.30
C ASN A 22 21.86 4.66 -4.08
N SER A 23 20.55 4.53 -4.09
CA SER A 23 19.66 4.88 -2.98
C SER A 23 18.58 3.81 -2.80
N ILE A 24 17.93 3.79 -1.63
CA ILE A 24 16.82 2.87 -1.38
C ILE A 24 15.69 3.07 -2.41
N LYS A 25 15.42 4.32 -2.83
CA LYS A 25 14.48 4.62 -3.90
C LYS A 25 14.85 3.91 -5.21
N LEU A 26 16.08 4.09 -5.69
CA LEU A 26 16.53 3.48 -6.94
C LEU A 26 16.50 1.95 -6.86
N THR A 27 16.89 1.39 -5.71
CA THR A 27 16.88 -0.07 -5.48
C THR A 27 15.44 -0.62 -5.49
N VAL A 28 14.50 0.07 -4.86
CA VAL A 28 13.07 -0.31 -4.87
C VAL A 28 12.47 -0.19 -6.27
N GLU A 29 12.72 0.91 -6.99
CA GLU A 29 12.23 1.09 -8.36
C GLU A 29 12.80 0.02 -9.31
N ALA A 30 14.06 -0.35 -9.14
CA ALA A 30 14.68 -1.44 -9.91
C ALA A 30 14.03 -2.80 -9.59
N ALA A 31 13.75 -3.09 -8.31
CA ALA A 31 13.05 -4.31 -7.91
C ALA A 31 11.64 -4.38 -8.52
N VAL A 32 10.89 -3.28 -8.45
CA VAL A 32 9.54 -3.17 -9.06
C VAL A 32 9.61 -3.39 -10.56
N LYS A 33 10.55 -2.75 -11.26
CA LYS A 33 10.75 -2.91 -12.71
C LYS A 33 11.12 -4.35 -13.09
N ALA A 34 11.84 -5.05 -12.22
CA ALA A 34 12.20 -6.47 -12.41
C ALA A 34 11.06 -7.44 -12.04
N GLY A 35 9.89 -6.95 -11.61
CA GLY A 35 8.77 -7.79 -11.19
C GLY A 35 9.03 -8.53 -9.87
N VAL A 36 10.00 -8.06 -9.07
CA VAL A 36 10.31 -8.67 -7.79
C VAL A 36 9.21 -8.38 -6.79
N SER A 37 8.73 -9.43 -6.12
CA SER A 37 7.81 -9.26 -5.02
C SER A 37 8.51 -8.60 -3.83
N LEU A 38 8.03 -7.44 -3.41
CA LEU A 38 8.49 -6.72 -2.21
C LEU A 38 7.68 -7.12 -0.97
N SER A 39 7.04 -8.30 -0.99
CA SER A 39 6.32 -8.81 0.18
C SER A 39 7.28 -8.98 1.35
N TYR A 40 6.86 -8.51 2.52
CA TYR A 40 7.69 -8.48 3.74
C TYR A 40 8.97 -7.65 3.63
N ALA A 41 9.14 -6.81 2.61
CA ALA A 41 10.31 -5.96 2.50
C ALA A 41 10.45 -5.03 3.72
N ASN A 42 11.65 -4.92 4.26
CA ASN A 42 12.00 -3.94 5.26
C ASN A 42 12.26 -2.60 4.58
N LEU A 43 11.26 -1.72 4.61
CA LEU A 43 11.33 -0.35 4.08
C LEU A 43 11.16 0.68 5.21
N TYR A 44 11.49 0.29 6.44
CA TYR A 44 11.44 1.16 7.61
C TYR A 44 12.24 2.45 7.36
N SER A 45 11.61 3.59 7.60
CA SER A 45 12.18 4.93 7.37
C SER A 45 12.72 5.18 5.95
N ALA A 46 12.33 4.39 4.95
CA ALA A 46 12.81 4.56 3.59
C ALA A 46 12.33 5.88 2.99
N ASN A 47 13.25 6.62 2.36
CA ASN A 47 12.90 7.79 1.56
C ASN A 47 12.52 7.34 0.13
N LEU A 48 11.22 7.28 -0.14
CA LEU A 48 10.63 6.86 -1.40
C LEU A 48 9.86 8.02 -2.06
N VAL A 49 10.28 9.26 -1.80
CA VAL A 49 9.65 10.45 -2.38
C VAL A 49 9.67 10.36 -3.90
N ARG A 50 8.48 10.49 -4.50
CA ARG A 50 8.28 10.37 -5.95
C ARG A 50 8.82 9.06 -6.54
N ALA A 51 8.83 7.97 -5.78
CA ALA A 51 9.20 6.66 -6.29
C ALA A 51 8.12 6.13 -7.26
N ASN A 52 8.53 5.41 -8.29
CA ASN A 52 7.61 4.62 -9.09
C ASN A 52 7.40 3.25 -8.43
N LEU A 53 6.22 3.05 -7.81
CA LEU A 53 5.80 1.80 -7.17
C LEU A 53 4.61 1.17 -7.92
N ASP A 54 4.44 1.48 -9.20
CA ASP A 54 3.36 0.93 -10.00
C ASP A 54 3.44 -0.59 -10.01
N SER A 55 2.32 -1.24 -9.68
CA SER A 55 2.21 -2.71 -9.51
C SER A 55 3.12 -3.32 -8.44
N ALA A 56 3.73 -2.52 -7.56
CA ALA A 56 4.57 -3.05 -6.49
C ALA A 56 3.75 -3.92 -5.51
N ASN A 57 4.17 -5.18 -5.36
CA ASN A 57 3.62 -6.04 -4.32
C ASN A 57 4.27 -5.72 -2.96
N LEU A 58 3.62 -4.84 -2.19
CA LEU A 58 4.03 -4.44 -0.84
C LEU A 58 3.32 -5.24 0.27
N TYR A 59 2.84 -6.45 -0.02
CA TYR A 59 2.13 -7.28 0.97
C TYR A 59 2.97 -7.47 2.24
N SER A 60 2.47 -6.98 3.38
CA SER A 60 3.17 -7.01 4.68
C SER A 60 4.58 -6.39 4.67
N ALA A 61 4.90 -5.49 3.73
CA ALA A 61 6.14 -4.71 3.81
C ALA A 61 6.12 -3.81 5.06
N ASN A 62 7.25 -3.64 5.72
CA ASN A 62 7.37 -2.68 6.82
C ASN A 62 7.58 -1.28 6.23
N LEU A 63 6.53 -0.47 6.20
CA LEU A 63 6.55 0.92 5.73
C LEU A 63 6.56 1.95 6.87
N ASP A 64 6.84 1.52 8.11
CA ASP A 64 6.80 2.41 9.26
C ASP A 64 7.85 3.52 9.10
N SER A 65 7.42 4.76 9.33
CA SER A 65 8.22 5.99 9.13
C SER A 65 8.73 6.23 7.69
N ALA A 66 8.30 5.44 6.70
CA ALA A 66 8.69 5.67 5.31
C ALA A 66 8.09 6.97 4.75
N ASN A 67 8.83 7.66 3.89
CA ASN A 67 8.34 8.84 3.18
C ASN A 67 7.95 8.47 1.74
N LEU A 68 6.64 8.29 1.51
CA LEU A 68 6.06 7.97 0.21
C LEU A 68 5.45 9.19 -0.51
N ASN A 69 5.76 10.42 -0.07
CA ASN A 69 5.15 11.61 -0.66
C ASN A 69 5.48 11.73 -2.16
N GLY A 70 4.43 11.77 -2.99
CA GLY A 70 4.53 11.86 -4.44
C GLY A 70 4.81 10.52 -5.13
N ALA A 71 4.93 9.40 -4.41
CA ALA A 71 5.14 8.09 -5.03
C ALA A 71 3.92 7.68 -5.86
N LYS A 72 4.16 7.08 -7.03
CA LYS A 72 3.10 6.52 -7.89
C LYS A 72 2.79 5.09 -7.45
N TYR A 73 1.51 4.75 -7.36
CA TYR A 73 1.05 3.40 -7.03
C TYR A 73 -0.18 3.07 -7.88
N GLY A 74 0.04 2.52 -9.06
CA GLY A 74 -1.05 2.24 -10.01
C GLY A 74 -1.48 3.54 -10.69
N ASP A 75 -2.76 3.89 -10.61
CA ASP A 75 -3.31 5.08 -11.26
C ASP A 75 -3.26 6.35 -10.39
N PHE A 76 -2.74 6.26 -9.16
CA PHE A 76 -2.74 7.39 -8.22
C PHE A 76 -1.37 7.72 -7.63
N THR A 77 -1.30 8.91 -7.03
CA THR A 77 -0.13 9.41 -6.31
C THR A 77 -0.37 9.44 -4.81
N ILE A 78 0.53 8.85 -4.04
CA ILE A 78 0.51 8.82 -2.58
C ILE A 78 0.88 10.21 -2.05
N LYS A 79 0.07 10.76 -1.15
CA LYS A 79 0.35 12.05 -0.48
C LYS A 79 0.57 11.89 1.02
N LYS A 80 0.08 10.80 1.60
CA LYS A 80 0.21 10.44 3.01
C LYS A 80 0.57 8.98 3.11
N LEU A 81 1.31 8.62 4.17
CA LEU A 81 1.65 7.24 4.45
C LEU A 81 0.34 6.41 4.58
N PRO A 82 0.22 5.28 3.87
CA PRO A 82 -0.96 4.43 3.97
C PRO A 82 -1.07 3.82 5.36
N ILE A 83 -2.30 3.60 5.81
CA ILE A 83 -2.58 2.82 7.03
C ILE A 83 -2.35 1.35 6.68
N GLN A 84 -1.58 0.66 7.53
CA GLN A 84 -1.31 -0.77 7.40
C GLN A 84 -2.13 -1.54 8.44
N ILE A 85 -2.97 -2.47 7.99
CA ILE A 85 -3.70 -3.38 8.87
C ILE A 85 -3.31 -4.81 8.52
N SER A 86 -2.82 -5.53 9.51
CA SER A 86 -2.39 -6.92 9.42
C SER A 86 -3.18 -7.79 10.40
N ASN A 87 -2.99 -9.11 10.33
CA ASN A 87 -3.56 -10.09 11.26
C ASN A 87 -5.10 -10.14 11.32
N ILE A 88 -5.80 -9.71 10.26
CA ILE A 88 -7.27 -9.84 10.11
C ILE A 88 -7.68 -10.80 8.99
N GLY A 89 -6.75 -11.61 8.47
CA GLY A 89 -6.97 -12.59 7.40
C GLY A 89 -6.46 -12.13 6.02
N TYR A 90 -6.55 -10.83 5.72
CA TYR A 90 -5.88 -10.20 4.60
C TYR A 90 -5.04 -9.02 5.10
N TYR A 91 -3.91 -8.77 4.45
CA TYR A 91 -3.19 -7.51 4.62
C TYR A 91 -3.94 -6.40 3.89
N VAL A 92 -4.16 -5.29 4.60
CA VAL A 92 -4.89 -4.15 4.07
C VAL A 92 -4.00 -2.91 4.10
N LEU A 93 -3.92 -2.23 2.96
CA LEU A 93 -3.35 -0.88 2.84
C LEU A 93 -4.47 0.09 2.56
N ILE A 94 -4.65 1.10 3.40
CA ILE A 94 -5.64 2.16 3.15
C ILE A 94 -4.90 3.44 2.81
N PHE A 95 -5.03 3.86 1.56
CA PHE A 95 -4.57 5.13 1.03
C PHE A 95 -5.66 6.20 1.18
N GLU A 96 -5.36 7.46 0.84
CA GLU A 96 -6.34 8.55 0.94
C GLU A 96 -7.57 8.37 0.05
N THR A 97 -7.47 7.66 -1.07
CA THR A 97 -8.58 7.46 -2.03
C THR A 97 -8.79 6.01 -2.43
N HIS A 98 -7.80 5.15 -2.17
CA HIS A 98 -7.80 3.74 -2.54
C HIS A 98 -7.61 2.88 -1.31
N MET A 99 -8.06 1.64 -1.40
CA MET A 99 -7.76 0.61 -0.42
C MET A 99 -7.34 -0.64 -1.17
N LYS A 100 -6.28 -1.27 -0.69
CA LYS A 100 -5.80 -2.56 -1.17
C LYS A 100 -6.11 -3.62 -0.12
N ILE A 101 -6.74 -4.72 -0.52
CA ILE A 101 -7.01 -5.88 0.32
C ILE A 101 -6.42 -7.10 -0.39
N GLY A 102 -5.32 -7.65 0.14
CA GLY A 102 -4.58 -8.69 -0.57
C GLY A 102 -4.11 -8.21 -1.95
N CYS A 103 -4.51 -8.90 -3.02
CA CYS A 103 -4.15 -8.55 -4.39
C CYS A 103 -5.04 -7.42 -4.98
N GLU A 104 -6.23 -7.22 -4.43
CA GLU A 104 -7.24 -6.30 -4.98
C GLU A 104 -6.99 -4.86 -4.56
N LEU A 105 -6.91 -3.94 -5.53
CA LEU A 105 -6.74 -2.51 -5.31
C LEU A 105 -7.90 -1.77 -5.99
N HIS A 106 -8.71 -1.09 -5.19
CA HIS A 106 -9.86 -0.34 -5.68
C HIS A 106 -10.01 0.98 -4.91
N THR A 107 -10.76 1.91 -5.51
CA THR A 107 -11.17 3.15 -4.84
C THR A 107 -12.05 2.83 -3.63
N HIS A 108 -12.14 3.77 -2.69
CA HIS A 108 -13.04 3.63 -1.54
C HIS A 108 -14.50 3.47 -1.98
N ASP A 109 -14.91 4.11 -3.07
CA ASP A 109 -16.29 4.06 -3.57
C ASP A 109 -16.61 2.74 -4.26
N GLU A 110 -15.70 2.17 -5.03
CA GLU A 110 -15.84 0.81 -5.56
C GLU A 110 -16.00 -0.20 -4.42
N TRP A 111 -15.12 -0.16 -3.41
CA TRP A 111 -15.23 -1.04 -2.24
C TRP A 111 -16.59 -0.93 -1.55
N LYS A 112 -17.12 0.29 -1.36
CA LYS A 112 -18.44 0.49 -0.74
C LYS A 112 -19.55 -0.21 -1.54
N ASN A 113 -19.45 -0.18 -2.87
CA ASN A 113 -20.49 -0.59 -3.81
C ASN A 113 -20.40 -2.05 -4.29
N PHE A 114 -19.28 -2.75 -4.06
CA PHE A 114 -19.18 -4.16 -4.43
C PHE A 114 -20.29 -5.02 -3.82
N THR A 115 -20.89 -5.83 -4.67
CA THR A 115 -21.84 -6.86 -4.31
C THR A 115 -21.13 -8.05 -3.66
N ASN A 116 -21.88 -8.87 -2.93
CA ASN A 116 -21.35 -10.12 -2.38
C ASN A 116 -20.80 -11.07 -3.45
N ARG A 117 -21.34 -11.00 -4.68
CA ARG A 117 -20.87 -11.82 -5.81
C ARG A 117 -19.49 -11.37 -6.27
N GLU A 118 -19.31 -10.08 -6.54
CA GLU A 118 -18.02 -9.52 -6.98
C GLU A 118 -16.92 -9.76 -5.94
N ILE A 119 -17.23 -9.58 -4.65
CA ILE A 119 -16.27 -9.92 -3.58
C ILE A 119 -15.92 -11.41 -3.58
N ALA A 120 -16.90 -12.29 -3.81
CA ALA A 120 -16.65 -13.72 -3.89
C ALA A 120 -15.87 -14.12 -5.17
N GLU A 121 -15.92 -13.31 -6.24
CA GLU A 121 -15.12 -13.53 -7.45
C GLU A 121 -13.63 -13.25 -7.21
N MET A 122 -13.27 -12.43 -6.20
CA MET A 122 -11.88 -12.10 -5.86
C MET A 122 -11.11 -13.28 -5.23
N ASP A 123 -11.65 -13.90 -4.17
CA ASP A 123 -11.02 -15.03 -3.47
C ASP A 123 -12.07 -15.93 -2.77
N GLY A 124 -13.19 -16.14 -3.46
CA GLY A 124 -14.23 -17.09 -3.08
C GLY A 124 -14.94 -16.79 -1.76
N LYS A 125 -15.31 -17.87 -1.06
CA LYS A 125 -16.00 -17.81 0.24
C LYS A 125 -15.16 -17.11 1.32
N LYS A 126 -13.83 -17.16 1.21
CA LYS A 126 -12.90 -16.54 2.17
C LYS A 126 -12.95 -15.02 2.10
N ALA A 127 -12.86 -14.45 0.89
CA ALA A 127 -13.03 -13.01 0.68
C ALA A 127 -14.41 -12.54 1.16
N LEU A 128 -15.48 -13.28 0.81
CA LEU A 128 -16.84 -12.91 1.22
C LEU A 128 -17.02 -12.93 2.75
N ALA A 129 -16.50 -13.94 3.44
CA ALA A 129 -16.56 -14.03 4.90
C ALA A 129 -15.79 -12.88 5.56
N PHE A 130 -14.56 -12.62 5.10
CA PHE A 130 -13.74 -11.50 5.56
C PHE A 130 -14.46 -10.16 5.35
N TRP A 131 -15.00 -9.92 4.16
CA TRP A 131 -15.66 -8.67 3.85
C TRP A 131 -16.89 -8.45 4.72
N LYS A 132 -17.73 -9.48 4.91
CA LYS A 132 -18.88 -9.39 5.83
C LYS A 132 -18.47 -9.03 7.26
N GLN A 133 -17.34 -9.57 7.73
CA GLN A 133 -16.85 -9.32 9.09
C GLN A 133 -16.25 -7.91 9.25
N TYR A 134 -15.48 -7.42 8.28
CA TYR A 134 -14.67 -6.21 8.44
C TYR A 134 -15.13 -5.00 7.63
N LYS A 135 -16.12 -5.12 6.73
CA LYS A 135 -16.61 -4.02 5.87
C LYS A 135 -16.90 -2.74 6.65
N SER A 136 -17.64 -2.84 7.75
CA SER A 136 -18.03 -1.67 8.54
C SER A 136 -16.81 -0.90 9.07
N LEU A 137 -15.82 -1.62 9.59
CA LEU A 137 -14.58 -1.06 10.10
C LEU A 137 -13.75 -0.41 8.99
N LEU A 138 -13.51 -1.14 7.89
CA LEU A 138 -12.66 -0.70 6.79
C LEU A 138 -13.26 0.51 6.05
N VAL A 139 -14.56 0.48 5.77
CA VAL A 139 -15.28 1.62 5.17
C VAL A 139 -15.34 2.81 6.14
N GLY A 140 -15.42 2.56 7.45
CA GLY A 140 -15.34 3.59 8.48
C GLY A 140 -14.04 4.40 8.41
N PHE A 141 -12.89 3.72 8.28
CA PHE A 141 -11.60 4.39 8.10
C PHE A 141 -11.55 5.28 6.85
N CYS A 142 -12.13 4.82 5.74
CA CYS A 142 -12.19 5.56 4.49
C CYS A 142 -12.93 6.90 4.65
N LYS A 143 -14.13 6.86 5.26
CA LYS A 143 -14.97 8.06 5.51
C LYS A 143 -14.25 9.11 6.36
N THR A 144 -13.60 8.68 7.45
CA THR A 144 -12.87 9.60 8.33
C THR A 144 -11.73 10.31 7.59
N MET A 145 -11.09 9.67 6.61
CA MET A 145 -10.06 10.30 5.79
C MET A 145 -10.64 11.32 4.80
N GLU A 146 -11.79 11.01 4.19
CA GLU A 146 -12.53 11.94 3.32
C GLU A 146 -12.95 13.22 4.08
N GLU A 147 -13.52 13.08 5.27
CA GLU A 147 -13.94 14.22 6.11
C GLU A 147 -12.77 15.11 6.53
N LYS A 148 -11.64 14.52 6.95
CA LYS A 148 -10.41 15.26 7.29
C LYS A 148 -9.86 16.03 6.09
N LYS A 149 -10.03 15.48 4.88
CA LYS A 149 -9.59 16.13 3.64
C LYS A 149 -10.47 17.35 3.29
N ILE A 150 -11.78 17.27 3.51
CA ILE A 150 -12.72 18.39 3.30
C ILE A 150 -12.38 19.53 4.26
N LYS A 151 -12.30 19.25 5.57
CA LYS A 151 -11.98 20.27 6.59
C LYS A 151 -10.66 20.99 6.34
N LYS A 152 -9.63 20.27 5.87
CA LYS A 152 -8.33 20.86 5.53
C LYS A 152 -8.37 21.76 4.29
N LYS A 153 -9.26 21.49 3.33
CA LYS A 153 -9.45 22.36 2.17
C LYS A 153 -10.15 23.66 2.58
N GLU A 154 -11.15 23.57 3.45
CA GLU A 154 -11.87 24.74 3.98
C GLU A 154 -10.91 25.65 4.78
N SER A 155 -10.10 25.08 5.68
CA SER A 155 -9.13 25.86 6.49
C SER A 155 -7.96 26.49 5.71
N ASN A 156 -7.74 26.08 4.46
CA ASN A 156 -6.66 26.61 3.61
C ASN A 156 -7.17 27.66 2.61
N ASN A 157 -8.48 27.91 2.59
CA ASN A 157 -9.15 28.89 1.73
C ASN A 157 -9.67 30.11 2.51
N GLU A 158 -9.37 30.22 3.81
CA GLU A 158 -9.54 31.38 4.68
C GLU A 158 -8.17 32.01 4.98
#